data_AF-A0A3N6AYH3-F1
#
_entry.id   AF-A0A3N6AYH3-F1
#
_cell.length_a   1.000
_cell.length_b   1.000
_cell.length_c   1.000
_cell.angle_alpha   90.00
_cell.angle_beta   90.00
_cell.angle_gamma   90.00
#
_symmetry.space_group_name_H-M   'P 1'
#
loop_
_entity.id
_entity.type
_entity.pdbx_description
1 polymer ?
#
loop_
_entity_poly.entity_id
_entity_poly.type
_entity_poly.pdbx_seq_one_letter_code
_entity_poly.pdbx_strand_id
1 'polypeptide(L)' 'GLPLDQNVCEGCFWSAVGPLSEKSVAAGGAPQDFPDFTRGNWKDTKPLGIIV' A
#
# COMPACT_ATOMS: atom_id res chain seq x y z
N GLY A 1 7.55 16.77 -15.62
CA GLY A 1 7.03 17.17 -14.30
C GLY A 1 7.83 16.46 -13.23
N LEU A 2 7.79 16.95 -11.98
CA LEU A 2 8.35 16.24 -10.83
C LEU A 2 7.40 15.10 -10.41
N PRO A 3 7.91 14.00 -9.85
CA PRO A 3 7.07 13.00 -9.21
C PRO A 3 6.32 13.61 -8.02
N LEU A 4 5.14 13.07 -7.72
CA LEU A 4 4.39 13.44 -6.51
C LEU A 4 5.07 12.88 -5.26
N ASP A 5 4.86 13.55 -4.13
CA ASP A 5 5.34 13.09 -2.81
C ASP A 5 4.71 11.75 -2.42
N GLN A 6 3.51 11.47 -2.93
CA GLN A 6 2.79 10.21 -2.75
C GLN A 6 2.51 9.58 -4.10
N ASN A 7 2.96 8.35 -4.30
CA ASN A 7 2.73 7.58 -5.51
C ASN A 7 1.40 6.79 -5.44
N VAL A 8 0.94 6.32 -6.59
CA VAL A 8 -0.34 5.60 -6.69
C VAL A 8 -0.35 4.30 -5.88
N CYS A 9 0.79 3.60 -5.79
CA CYS A 9 0.85 2.33 -5.07
C CYS A 9 0.65 2.55 -3.57
N GLU A 10 1.20 3.62 -3.00
CA GLU A 10 0.99 4.00 -1.60
C GLU A 10 -0.50 4.24 -1.31
N GLY A 11 -1.18 4.99 -2.17
CA GLY A 11 -2.62 5.18 -2.09
C GLY A 11 -3.41 3.88 -2.19
N CYS A 12 -3.00 2.96 -3.06
CA CYS A 12 -3.60 1.62 -3.17
C CYS A 12 -3.41 0.80 -1.89
N PHE A 13 -2.22 0.81 -1.29
CA PHE A 13 -1.96 0.09 -0.04
C PHE A 13 -2.83 0.61 1.11
N TRP A 14 -2.97 1.93 1.26
CA TRP A 14 -3.85 2.50 2.29
C TRP A 14 -5.31 2.17 2.03
N SER A 15 -5.74 2.25 0.77
CA SER A 15 -7.12 1.97 0.39
C SER A 15 -7.48 0.48 0.54
N ALA A 16 -6.51 -0.44 0.38
CA ALA A 16 -6.72 -1.87 0.53
C ALA A 16 -7.03 -2.29 1.98
N VAL A 17 -6.69 -1.46 2.98
CA VAL A 17 -6.96 -1.75 4.40
C VAL A 17 -8.46 -1.97 4.65
N GLY A 18 -9.34 -1.17 4.06
CA GLY A 18 -10.79 -1.30 4.23
C GLY A 18 -11.32 -2.69 3.87
N PRO A 19 -11.26 -3.11 2.59
CA PRO A 19 -11.79 -4.40 2.16
C PRO A 19 -11.04 -5.59 2.78
N LEU A 20 -9.73 -5.49 3.06
CA LEU A 20 -8.99 -6.57 3.73
C LEU A 20 -9.41 -6.71 5.20
N SER A 21 -9.73 -5.61 5.87
CA SER A 21 -10.25 -5.65 7.25
C SER A 21 -11.62 -6.28 7.31
N GLU A 22 -12.54 -5.91 6.40
CA GLU A 22 -13.86 -6.53 6.29
C GLU A 22 -13.75 -8.04 6.06
N LYS A 23 -12.85 -8.46 5.15
CA LYS A 23 -12.57 -9.88 4.90
C LYS A 23 -12.00 -10.59 6.13
N SER A 24 -11.10 -9.95 6.89
CA SER A 24 -10.54 -10.50 8.12
C SER A 24 -11.64 -10.74 9.17
N VAL A 25 -12.52 -9.76 9.39
CA VAL A 25 -13.66 -9.89 10.31
C VAL A 25 -14.57 -11.05 9.90
N ALA A 26 -14.90 -11.16 8.61
CA ALA A 26 -15.70 -12.26 8.09
C ALA A 26 -15.02 -13.64 8.26
N ALA A 27 -13.69 -13.67 8.31
CA ALA A 27 -12.88 -14.86 8.55
C ALA A 27 -12.52 -15.09 10.04
N GLY A 28 -13.25 -14.48 10.98
CA GLY A 28 -13.02 -14.66 12.42
C GLY A 28 -11.74 -14.00 12.94
N GLY A 29 -11.29 -12.93 12.29
CA GLY A 29 -10.06 -12.21 12.65
C GLY A 29 -8.79 -12.82 12.05
N ALA A 30 -8.92 -13.71 11.06
CA ALA A 30 -7.76 -14.31 10.41
C ALA A 30 -6.94 -13.25 9.63
N PRO A 31 -5.59 -13.32 9.67
CA PRO A 31 -4.73 -12.45 8.87
C PRO A 31 -5.05 -12.51 7.37
N GLN A 32 -4.93 -11.36 6.68
CA GLN A 32 -5.14 -11.27 5.23
C GLN A 32 -3.87 -10.74 4.56
N ASP A 33 -3.49 -11.37 3.44
CA ASP A 33 -2.36 -10.93 2.65
C ASP A 33 -2.68 -9.65 1.87
N PHE A 34 -1.74 -8.71 1.85
CA PHE A 34 -1.81 -7.53 1.01
C PHE A 34 -1.34 -7.86 -0.42
N PRO A 35 -2.08 -7.42 -1.46
CA PRO A 35 -1.58 -7.50 -2.82
C PRO A 35 -0.34 -6.62 -3.00
N ASP A 36 0.68 -7.13 -3.67
CA ASP A 36 1.82 -6.31 -4.07
C ASP A 36 1.48 -5.46 -5.30
N PHE A 37 0.98 -4.25 -5.06
CA PHE A 37 0.65 -3.29 -6.12
C PHE A 37 1.88 -2.80 -6.91
N THR A 38 3.09 -2.99 -6.37
CA THR A 38 4.34 -2.59 -7.02
C THR A 38 4.95 -3.68 -7.89
N ARG A 39 4.43 -4.92 -7.79
CA ARG A 39 4.98 -6.11 -8.47
C ARG A 39 6.48 -6.33 -8.17
N GLY A 40 6.86 -6.14 -6.92
CA GLY A 40 8.23 -6.29 -6.42
C GLY A 40 9.09 -5.02 -6.47
N ASN A 41 8.64 -3.97 -7.17
CA ASN A 41 9.41 -2.74 -7.36
C ASN A 41 9.55 -1.90 -6.08
N TRP A 42 8.76 -2.18 -5.04
CA TRP A 42 8.90 -1.51 -3.74
C TRP A 42 10.31 -1.62 -3.15
N LYS A 43 11.06 -2.68 -3.51
CA LYS A 43 12.43 -2.93 -3.04
C LYS A 43 13.44 -1.88 -3.53
N ASP A 44 13.22 -1.35 -4.73
CA ASP A 44 14.10 -0.37 -5.38
C ASP A 44 13.50 1.05 -5.37
N THR A 45 12.30 1.20 -4.80
CA THR A 45 11.61 2.48 -4.73
C THR A 45 12.31 3.36 -3.71
N LYS A 46 12.80 4.53 -4.15
CA LYS A 46 13.47 5.49 -3.27
C LYS A 46 12.46 6.08 -2.27
N PRO A 47 12.81 6.19 -0.98
CA PRO A 47 11.95 6.86 -0.01
C PRO A 47 11.81 8.34 -0.33
N LEU A 48 10.71 8.94 0.09
CA LEU A 48 10.51 10.39 0.01
C LEU A 48 11.59 11.10 0.84
N GLY A 49 12.32 12.02 0.22
CA GLY A 49 13.26 12.89 0.93
C GLY A 49 12.53 13.92 1.80
N ILE A 50 13.26 14.61 2.68
CA ILE A 50 12.70 15.76 3.40
C ILE A 50 12.48 16.89 2.39
N ILE A 51 11.24 17.34 2.28
CA ILE A 51 10.88 18.52 1.49
C ILE A 51 10.92 19.74 2.40
N VAL A 52 11.72 20.74 2.03
CA VAL A 52 11.91 22.03 2.74
C VAL A 52 11.46 23.19 1.85
#